data_AF-A0A146LAC2-F1
#
_entry.id   AF-A0A146LAC2-F1
#
_cell.length_a   1.000
_cell.length_b   1.000
_cell.length_c   1.000
_cell.angle_alpha   90.00
_cell.angle_beta   90.00
_cell.angle_gamma   90.00
#
_symmetry.space_group_name_H-M   'P 1'
#
loop_
_entity.id
_entity.type
_entity.pdbx_description
1 polymer ?
#
loop_
_entity_poly.entity_id
_entity_poly.type
_entity_poly.pdbx_seq_one_letter_code
_entity_poly.pdbx_strand_id
1 'polypeptide(L)'
;MLAASVFFLLIVTTFTHRVLGQTFVEAWEDATKPSVEITVSPLANTSSLRVLDISWNVHQQWRSGDWVALYNETPTMKTQTFLFKGPAESGKGWIRTGISENRTFPETSDFKKKCLGFWAAYWNNEEDKPVATFCLSTNPTWMADNWESIKSLKLSQVFLPGCHNAGSYQLAYTPFEPNMLDKYVFTQDEPVLEQLIHGSRYLDFRIGRYSRVRL
;
A
#
# COMPACT_ATOMS: atom_id res chain seq x y z
N MET A 1 1.54 -56.56 6.20
CA MET A 1 2.50 -55.52 6.66
C MET A 1 2.16 -54.24 5.92
N LEU A 2 1.38 -53.36 6.56
CA LEU A 2 0.99 -52.05 6.05
C LEU A 2 1.91 -51.03 6.74
N ALA A 3 2.80 -50.39 5.98
CA ALA A 3 3.56 -49.25 6.46
C ALA A 3 2.69 -48.00 6.30
N ALA A 4 2.19 -47.50 7.42
CA ALA A 4 1.53 -46.21 7.50
C ALA A 4 2.61 -45.11 7.37
N SER A 5 2.74 -44.53 6.18
CA SER A 5 3.45 -43.27 6.00
C SER A 5 2.59 -42.16 6.61
N VAL A 6 2.98 -41.73 7.81
CA VAL A 6 2.47 -40.51 8.44
C VAL A 6 2.93 -39.33 7.58
N PHE A 7 2.09 -38.93 6.63
CA PHE A 7 2.20 -37.61 6.03
C PHE A 7 1.90 -36.60 7.15
N PHE A 8 2.93 -35.91 7.63
CA PHE A 8 2.75 -34.65 8.33
C PHE A 8 2.12 -33.67 7.32
N LEU A 9 0.79 -33.64 7.31
CA LEU A 9 0.00 -32.59 6.72
C LEU A 9 0.27 -31.35 7.57
N LEU A 10 1.35 -30.64 7.25
CA LEU A 10 1.53 -29.27 7.74
C LEU A 10 0.50 -28.45 6.97
N ILE A 11 -0.72 -28.41 7.53
CA ILE A 11 -1.70 -27.39 7.21
C ILE A 11 -1.04 -26.09 7.66
N VAL A 12 -0.19 -25.53 6.80
CA VAL A 12 -0.06 -24.08 6.74
C VAL A 12 -1.46 -23.67 6.38
N THR A 13 -2.24 -23.29 7.38
CA THR A 13 -3.47 -22.56 7.16
C THR A 13 -3.05 -21.43 6.26
N THR A 14 -3.34 -21.57 4.97
CA THR A 14 -3.38 -20.45 4.04
C THR A 14 -4.10 -19.38 4.82
N PHE A 15 -3.39 -18.31 5.16
CA PHE A 15 -3.98 -17.11 5.74
C PHE A 15 -4.92 -16.55 4.65
N THR A 16 -6.07 -17.19 4.48
CA THR A 16 -7.22 -16.73 3.72
C THR A 16 -8.02 -15.72 4.53
N HIS A 17 -7.61 -15.47 5.77
CA HIS A 17 -7.79 -14.16 6.36
C HIS A 17 -6.81 -13.21 5.67
N ARG A 18 -7.28 -12.56 4.60
CA ARG A 18 -6.88 -11.18 4.32
C ARG A 18 -6.87 -10.52 5.68
N VAL A 19 -5.68 -10.23 6.20
CA VAL A 19 -5.54 -9.39 7.38
C VAL A 19 -6.39 -8.19 7.02
N LEU A 20 -7.48 -8.01 7.77
CA LEU A 20 -8.15 -6.74 7.90
C LEU A 20 -7.06 -5.82 8.43
N GLY A 21 -6.20 -5.35 7.53
CA GLY A 21 -5.38 -4.21 7.75
C GLY A 21 -6.41 -3.12 7.92
N GLN A 22 -6.80 -2.89 9.17
CA GLN A 22 -7.15 -1.56 9.60
C GLN A 22 -6.04 -0.70 9.04
N THR A 23 -6.36 0.02 7.96
CA THR A 23 -5.40 0.88 7.31
C THR A 23 -4.89 1.84 8.36
N PHE A 24 -3.65 2.29 8.17
CA PHE A 24 -2.84 3.15 9.04
C PHE A 24 -3.58 4.39 9.61
N VAL A 25 -4.74 4.71 9.05
CA VAL A 25 -5.57 5.88 9.30
C VAL A 25 -6.48 5.74 10.53
N GLU A 26 -6.88 4.54 10.95
CA GLU A 26 -7.89 4.38 12.02
C GLU A 26 -7.41 4.75 13.45
N ALA A 27 -6.11 4.91 13.69
CA ALA A 27 -5.62 5.24 15.03
C ALA A 27 -5.48 6.76 15.30
N TRP A 28 -5.67 7.62 14.28
CA TRP A 28 -5.27 9.04 14.35
C TRP A 28 -6.28 10.01 13.72
N GLU A 29 -7.17 9.55 12.84
CA GLU A 29 -8.35 10.30 12.43
C GLU A 29 -9.57 9.89 13.27
N ASP A 30 -10.49 10.83 13.52
CA ASP A 30 -11.79 10.56 14.11
C ASP A 30 -12.38 9.31 13.42
N ALA A 31 -12.62 8.24 14.18
CA ALA A 31 -13.05 6.94 13.65
C ALA A 31 -14.43 6.99 12.95
N THR A 32 -15.02 8.18 12.81
CA THR A 32 -16.25 8.47 12.09
C THR A 32 -16.03 9.32 10.83
N LYS A 33 -14.82 9.84 10.61
CA LYS A 33 -14.47 10.68 9.47
C LYS A 33 -14.36 9.83 8.20
N PRO A 34 -15.06 10.20 7.11
CA PRO A 34 -14.91 9.55 5.82
C PRO A 34 -13.46 9.60 5.31
N SER A 35 -12.98 8.47 4.81
CA SER A 35 -11.65 8.34 4.22
C SER A 35 -11.70 7.59 2.89
N VAL A 36 -10.76 7.94 2.03
CA VAL A 36 -10.43 7.23 0.79
C VAL A 36 -8.91 7.13 0.73
N GLU A 37 -8.38 6.03 0.24
CA GLU A 37 -6.94 5.77 0.19
C GLU A 37 -6.57 5.10 -1.14
N ILE A 38 -5.33 5.31 -1.57
CA ILE A 38 -4.73 4.59 -2.69
C ILE A 38 -3.67 3.66 -2.13
N THR A 39 -3.71 2.39 -2.54
CA THR A 39 -2.66 1.41 -2.26
C THR A 39 -2.08 0.88 -3.57
N VAL A 40 -0.79 0.54 -3.56
CA VAL A 40 -0.09 -0.05 -4.71
C VAL A 40 -0.01 -1.56 -4.49
N SER A 41 -0.62 -2.32 -5.40
CA SER A 41 -0.62 -3.78 -5.33
C SER A 41 0.80 -4.33 -5.58
N PRO A 42 1.32 -5.22 -4.72
CA PRO A 42 2.64 -5.85 -4.91
C PRO A 42 2.61 -6.98 -5.96
N LEU A 43 1.41 -7.35 -6.45
CA LEU A 43 1.27 -8.43 -7.41
C LEU A 43 1.81 -8.04 -8.79
N ALA A 44 2.77 -8.84 -9.27
CA ALA A 44 3.31 -8.79 -10.62
C ALA A 44 2.87 -10.02 -11.41
N ASN A 45 2.50 -9.82 -12.67
CA ASN A 45 2.28 -10.88 -13.65
C ASN A 45 2.68 -10.38 -15.05
N THR A 46 2.49 -11.19 -16.08
CA THR A 46 2.85 -10.86 -17.47
C THR A 46 2.16 -9.63 -18.06
N SER A 47 1.07 -9.15 -17.46
CA SER A 47 0.23 -8.07 -17.99
C SER A 47 0.17 -6.83 -17.10
N SER A 48 0.43 -6.97 -15.81
CA SER A 48 0.28 -5.89 -14.84
C SER A 48 1.34 -5.93 -13.75
N LEU A 49 1.74 -4.75 -13.29
CA LEU A 49 2.66 -4.53 -12.18
C LEU A 49 2.23 -3.25 -11.47
N ARG A 50 2.28 -3.23 -10.14
CA ARG A 50 2.01 -2.02 -9.32
C ARG A 50 0.66 -1.38 -9.65
N VAL A 51 -0.38 -2.21 -9.74
CA VAL A 51 -1.75 -1.78 -9.99
C VAL A 51 -2.27 -1.01 -8.77
N LEU A 52 -2.91 0.12 -9.02
CA LEU A 52 -3.52 0.96 -7.99
C LEU A 52 -4.87 0.39 -7.57
N ASP A 53 -5.04 0.20 -6.26
CA ASP A 53 -6.29 -0.17 -5.63
C ASP A 53 -6.79 1.03 -4.81
N ILE A 54 -8.08 1.39 -4.98
CA ILE A 54 -8.73 2.42 -4.17
C ILE A 54 -9.46 1.71 -3.03
N SER A 55 -9.32 2.20 -1.81
CA SER A 55 -10.12 1.75 -0.67
C SER A 55 -10.82 2.93 -0.01
N TRP A 56 -11.96 2.68 0.63
CA TRP A 56 -12.74 3.72 1.29
C TRP A 56 -13.39 3.19 2.56
N ASN A 57 -13.63 4.13 3.47
CA ASN A 57 -14.44 3.93 4.66
C ASN A 57 -15.22 5.23 4.94
N VAL A 58 -16.51 5.21 4.63
CA VAL A 58 -17.45 6.32 4.86
C VAL A 58 -18.53 5.96 5.89
N HIS A 59 -18.37 4.83 6.58
CA HIS A 59 -19.26 4.38 7.66
C HIS A 59 -20.73 4.36 7.23
N GLN A 60 -21.61 5.04 7.98
CA GLN A 60 -23.05 5.12 7.72
C GLN A 60 -23.42 6.23 6.71
N GLN A 61 -22.45 6.98 6.18
CA GLN A 61 -22.69 8.09 5.26
C GLN A 61 -22.89 7.62 3.80
N TRP A 62 -22.66 6.33 3.54
CA TRP A 62 -22.86 5.72 2.22
C TRP A 62 -24.29 5.85 1.74
N ARG A 63 -24.44 6.19 0.45
CA ARG A 63 -25.73 6.20 -0.24
C ARG A 63 -25.68 5.39 -1.53
N SER A 64 -26.84 4.90 -1.94
CA SER A 64 -26.99 4.25 -3.24
C SER A 64 -26.62 5.22 -4.36
N GLY A 65 -25.70 4.80 -5.22
CA GLY A 65 -25.19 5.62 -6.33
C GLY A 65 -23.87 6.34 -6.04
N ASP A 66 -23.35 6.24 -4.81
CA ASP A 66 -22.01 6.71 -4.49
C ASP A 66 -20.95 5.95 -5.29
N TRP A 67 -19.83 6.61 -5.53
CA TRP A 67 -18.76 6.07 -6.38
C TRP A 67 -17.40 6.60 -5.97
N VAL A 68 -16.37 5.88 -6.41
CA VAL A 68 -14.98 6.28 -6.27
C VAL A 68 -14.34 6.47 -7.64
N ALA A 69 -13.35 7.34 -7.70
CA ALA A 69 -12.57 7.53 -8.91
C ALA A 69 -11.11 7.86 -8.63
N LEU A 70 -10.29 7.54 -9.64
CA LEU A 70 -8.87 7.85 -9.71
C LEU A 70 -8.63 8.99 -10.69
N TYR A 71 -7.73 9.89 -10.35
CA TYR A 71 -7.36 11.08 -11.10
C TYR A 71 -5.84 11.24 -11.18
N ASN A 72 -5.37 11.98 -12.18
CA ASN A 72 -3.97 12.41 -12.33
C ASN A 72 -3.72 13.83 -11.79
N GLU A 73 -4.73 14.45 -11.18
CA GLU A 73 -4.65 15.77 -10.55
C GLU A 73 -5.67 15.83 -9.40
N THR A 74 -5.68 16.93 -8.65
CA THR A 74 -6.59 17.06 -7.49
C THR A 74 -8.06 17.10 -7.95
N PRO A 75 -8.93 16.20 -7.45
CA PRO A 75 -10.33 16.16 -7.84
C PRO A 75 -11.10 17.28 -7.16
N THR A 76 -11.76 18.12 -7.97
CA THR A 76 -12.54 19.27 -7.47
C THR A 76 -14.00 19.22 -7.91
N MET A 77 -14.30 18.60 -9.05
CA MET A 77 -15.64 18.54 -9.64
C MET A 77 -15.95 17.16 -10.22
N LYS A 78 -17.23 16.75 -10.20
CA LYS A 78 -17.68 15.45 -10.74
C LYS A 78 -17.49 15.28 -12.24
N THR A 79 -17.44 16.39 -13.00
CA THR A 79 -17.27 16.40 -14.45
C THR A 79 -15.82 16.29 -14.91
N GLN A 80 -14.88 16.36 -13.96
CA GLN A 80 -13.45 16.25 -14.23
C GLN A 80 -13.11 14.87 -14.79
N THR A 81 -12.19 14.82 -15.75
CA THR A 81 -11.75 13.58 -16.39
C THR A 81 -11.10 12.65 -15.36
N PHE A 82 -11.61 11.43 -15.24
CA PHE A 82 -11.08 10.40 -14.37
C PHE A 82 -10.26 9.37 -15.18
N LEU A 83 -9.22 8.83 -14.55
CA LEU A 83 -8.48 7.66 -15.06
C LEU A 83 -9.27 6.37 -14.88
N PHE A 84 -10.04 6.30 -13.80
CA PHE A 84 -10.87 5.17 -13.43
C PHE A 84 -12.08 5.66 -12.65
N LYS A 85 -13.23 5.00 -12.85
CA LYS A 85 -14.45 5.19 -12.07
C LYS A 85 -15.06 3.83 -11.73
N GLY A 86 -15.49 3.66 -10.49
CA GLY A 86 -16.17 2.44 -10.05
C GLY A 86 -17.22 2.71 -8.97
N PRO A 87 -18.25 1.85 -8.87
CA PRO A 87 -19.30 2.01 -7.85
C PRO A 87 -18.74 1.75 -6.45
N ALA A 88 -19.22 2.52 -5.47
CA ALA A 88 -19.03 2.20 -4.06
C ALA A 88 -20.26 1.43 -3.59
N GLU A 89 -20.17 0.10 -3.51
CA GLU A 89 -21.35 -0.75 -3.22
C GLU A 89 -21.76 -0.77 -1.74
N SER A 90 -20.90 -0.28 -0.85
CA SER A 90 -21.19 -0.16 0.58
C SER A 90 -20.30 0.90 1.23
N GLY A 91 -20.54 1.20 2.51
CA GLY A 91 -19.78 2.20 3.25
C GLY A 91 -18.33 1.85 3.54
N LYS A 92 -17.91 0.60 3.34
CA LYS A 92 -16.50 0.19 3.39
C LYS A 92 -16.20 -0.71 2.22
N GLY A 93 -15.11 -0.47 1.52
CA GLY A 93 -14.78 -1.31 0.38
C GLY A 93 -13.44 -0.97 -0.25
N TRP A 94 -13.14 -1.71 -1.29
CA TRP A 94 -12.00 -1.46 -2.15
C TRP A 94 -12.33 -1.90 -3.57
N ILE A 95 -11.64 -1.30 -4.54
CA ILE A 95 -11.75 -1.65 -5.95
C ILE A 95 -10.39 -1.57 -6.63
N ARG A 96 -10.13 -2.55 -7.49
CA ARG A 96 -8.95 -2.57 -8.34
C ARG A 96 -9.19 -1.76 -9.60
N THR A 97 -8.32 -0.79 -9.87
CA THR A 97 -8.52 0.15 -10.99
C THR A 97 -8.02 -0.40 -12.33
N GLY A 98 -7.06 -1.33 -12.30
CA GLY A 98 -6.32 -1.76 -13.49
C GLY A 98 -5.29 -0.74 -14.00
N ILE A 99 -5.19 0.42 -13.35
CA ILE A 99 -4.20 1.46 -13.66
C ILE A 99 -2.91 1.16 -12.90
N SER A 100 -1.79 1.10 -13.60
CA SER A 100 -0.47 0.96 -12.99
C SER A 100 0.09 2.31 -12.54
N GLU A 101 0.79 2.33 -11.41
CA GLU A 101 1.48 3.53 -10.91
C GLU A 101 2.59 4.02 -11.88
N ASN A 102 3.15 3.12 -12.70
CA ASN A 102 4.24 3.42 -13.65
C ASN A 102 5.40 4.20 -13.01
N ARG A 103 5.87 3.69 -11.87
CA ARG A 103 6.86 4.39 -11.06
C ARG A 103 8.18 4.61 -11.79
N THR A 104 8.67 5.83 -11.70
CA THR A 104 10.04 6.21 -12.00
C THR A 104 10.75 6.57 -10.70
N PHE A 105 11.87 5.94 -10.41
CA PHE A 105 12.70 6.31 -9.27
C PHE A 105 13.46 7.59 -9.62
N PRO A 106 13.28 8.68 -8.86
CA PRO A 106 14.02 9.90 -9.15
C PRO A 106 15.53 9.64 -8.92
N GLU A 107 16.38 10.20 -9.80
CA GLU A 107 17.84 10.11 -9.64
C GLU A 107 18.32 10.72 -8.31
N THR A 108 17.53 11.67 -7.79
CA THR A 108 17.77 12.33 -6.50
C THR A 108 16.64 12.01 -5.53
N SER A 109 17.02 11.48 -4.37
CA SER A 109 16.07 11.20 -3.29
C SER A 109 15.54 12.50 -2.70
N ASP A 110 14.23 12.54 -2.45
CA ASP A 110 13.56 13.67 -1.81
C ASP A 110 12.99 13.23 -0.46
N PHE A 111 13.37 13.96 0.58
CA PHE A 111 12.96 13.69 1.96
C PHE A 111 11.78 14.55 2.40
N LYS A 112 11.10 15.22 1.46
CA LYS A 112 9.84 15.92 1.69
C LYS A 112 8.65 15.05 1.31
N LYS A 113 7.54 15.21 2.03
CA LYS A 113 6.25 14.62 1.67
C LYS A 113 5.79 15.20 0.33
N LYS A 114 5.46 14.32 -0.61
CA LYS A 114 4.95 14.71 -1.95
C LYS A 114 3.92 13.72 -2.46
N CYS A 115 2.98 14.22 -3.25
CA CYS A 115 2.07 13.38 -4.03
C CYS A 115 2.82 12.77 -5.24
N LEU A 116 2.50 11.53 -5.58
CA LEU A 116 3.14 10.72 -6.62
C LEU A 116 2.36 10.73 -7.95
N GLY A 117 1.53 11.75 -8.16
CA GLY A 117 0.79 11.94 -9.43
C GLY A 117 -0.57 11.25 -9.50
N PHE A 118 -1.05 10.64 -8.42
CA PHE A 118 -2.36 10.00 -8.37
C PHE A 118 -3.19 10.52 -7.19
N TRP A 119 -4.48 10.76 -7.46
CA TRP A 119 -5.47 11.16 -6.48
C TRP A 119 -6.70 10.26 -6.56
N ALA A 120 -7.29 9.97 -5.41
CA ALA A 120 -8.57 9.30 -5.29
C ALA A 120 -9.59 10.24 -4.66
N ALA A 121 -10.84 10.08 -5.07
CA ALA A 121 -11.97 10.72 -4.42
C ALA A 121 -13.10 9.72 -4.17
N TYR A 122 -13.77 9.90 -3.05
CA TYR A 122 -15.08 9.34 -2.79
C TYR A 122 -16.14 10.42 -3.06
N TRP A 123 -17.12 10.09 -3.90
CA TRP A 123 -18.18 11.00 -4.30
C TRP A 123 -19.52 10.52 -3.77
N ASN A 124 -20.20 11.41 -3.04
CA ASN A 124 -21.61 11.25 -2.79
C ASN A 124 -22.40 11.65 -4.04
N ASN A 125 -23.41 10.87 -4.43
CA ASN A 125 -24.17 11.16 -5.65
C ASN A 125 -24.91 12.51 -5.60
N GLU A 126 -25.30 12.99 -4.42
CA GLU A 126 -26.08 14.23 -4.23
C GLU A 126 -25.21 15.48 -4.00
N GLU A 127 -23.92 15.33 -3.65
CA GLU A 127 -23.05 16.47 -3.31
C GLU A 127 -22.12 16.88 -4.46
N ASP A 128 -21.90 18.17 -4.67
CA ASP A 128 -21.03 18.66 -5.75
C ASP A 128 -19.52 18.57 -5.43
N LYS A 129 -19.18 18.36 -4.16
CA LYS A 129 -17.79 18.24 -3.68
C LYS A 129 -17.49 16.80 -3.27
N PRO A 130 -16.21 16.38 -3.35
CA PRO A 130 -15.82 15.06 -2.89
C PRO A 130 -15.93 14.99 -1.37
N VAL A 131 -16.48 13.88 -0.87
CA VAL A 131 -16.63 13.62 0.58
C VAL A 131 -15.26 13.39 1.22
N ALA A 132 -14.40 12.68 0.52
CA ALA A 132 -13.02 12.42 0.91
C ALA A 132 -12.12 12.45 -0.32
N THR A 133 -10.90 12.95 -0.15
CA THR A 133 -9.86 12.94 -1.17
C THR A 133 -8.53 12.49 -0.58
N PHE A 134 -7.71 11.86 -1.39
CA PHE A 134 -6.38 11.39 -1.00
C PHE A 134 -5.44 11.41 -2.19
N CYS A 135 -4.18 11.82 -1.98
CA CYS A 135 -3.14 11.63 -2.98
C CYS A 135 -2.20 10.51 -2.54
N LEU A 136 -1.86 9.61 -3.47
CA LEU A 136 -0.79 8.65 -3.25
C LEU A 136 0.48 9.43 -2.97
N SER A 137 1.10 9.24 -1.80
CA SER A 137 2.17 10.12 -1.34
C SER A 137 3.26 9.40 -0.55
N THR A 138 4.45 10.01 -0.55
CA THR A 138 5.54 9.62 0.35
C THR A 138 5.29 10.15 1.77
N ASN A 139 5.93 9.54 2.77
CA ASN A 139 5.79 9.96 4.16
C ASN A 139 7.15 9.92 4.90
N PRO A 140 8.18 10.65 4.41
CA PRO A 140 9.54 10.57 4.95
C PRO A 140 9.67 11.15 6.35
N THR A 141 8.75 12.02 6.78
CA THR A 141 8.81 12.76 8.06
C THR A 141 7.64 12.43 9.00
N TRP A 142 6.85 11.38 8.72
CA TRP A 142 5.57 11.16 9.42
C TRP A 142 5.67 11.14 10.95
N MET A 143 6.76 10.62 11.52
CA MET A 143 6.96 10.62 12.97
C MET A 143 7.11 12.03 13.54
N ALA A 144 7.82 12.91 12.82
CA ALA A 144 7.96 14.31 13.19
C ALA A 144 6.64 15.07 12.99
N ASP A 145 5.94 14.80 11.88
CA ASP A 145 4.65 15.41 11.56
C ASP A 145 3.57 15.06 12.60
N ASN A 146 3.68 13.88 13.23
CA ASN A 146 2.78 13.39 14.28
C ASN A 146 3.38 13.45 15.69
N TRP A 147 4.47 14.20 15.87
CA TRP A 147 5.27 14.19 17.11
C TRP A 147 4.42 14.44 18.35
N GLU A 148 3.53 15.42 18.31
CA GLU A 148 2.66 15.77 19.44
C GLU A 148 1.83 14.59 19.97
N SER A 149 1.45 13.69 19.07
CA SER A 149 0.60 12.55 19.37
C SER A 149 1.39 11.27 19.70
N ILE A 150 2.66 11.15 19.26
CA ILE A 150 3.53 9.98 19.60
C ILE A 150 4.54 10.24 20.73
N LYS A 151 4.85 11.50 21.08
CA LYS A 151 6.02 11.84 21.93
C LYS A 151 6.00 11.24 23.34
N SER A 152 4.82 10.98 23.89
CA SER A 152 4.66 10.38 25.22
C SER A 152 4.64 8.84 25.19
N LEU A 153 4.59 8.23 24.00
CA LEU A 153 4.50 6.80 23.81
C LEU A 153 5.90 6.17 23.78
N LYS A 154 6.03 4.97 24.35
CA LYS A 154 7.20 4.12 24.09
C LYS A 154 7.17 3.63 22.65
N LEU A 155 8.32 3.31 22.07
CA LEU A 155 8.38 2.73 20.71
C LEU A 155 7.50 1.48 20.56
N SER A 156 7.38 0.65 21.60
CA SER A 156 6.53 -0.54 21.61
C SER A 156 5.01 -0.25 21.59
N GLN A 157 4.62 1.02 21.78
CA GLN A 157 3.23 1.49 21.75
C GLN A 157 2.93 2.28 20.47
N VAL A 158 3.95 2.59 19.68
CA VAL A 158 3.80 3.26 18.39
C VAL A 158 3.68 2.19 17.30
N PHE A 159 2.70 2.33 16.42
CA PHE A 159 2.65 1.53 15.21
C PHE A 159 3.80 1.96 14.28
N LEU A 160 4.80 1.09 14.12
CA LEU A 160 5.94 1.33 13.25
C LEU A 160 5.82 0.44 12.01
N PRO A 161 5.52 1.00 10.82
CA PRO A 161 5.52 0.23 9.60
C PRO A 161 6.94 -0.28 9.32
N GLY A 162 7.04 -1.48 8.76
CA GLY A 162 8.32 -2.13 8.53
C GLY A 162 8.38 -3.03 7.32
N CYS A 163 9.60 -3.33 6.90
CA CYS A 163 9.91 -4.14 5.72
C CYS A 163 10.64 -5.42 6.13
N HIS A 164 10.01 -6.56 5.84
CA HIS A 164 10.61 -7.89 6.03
C HIS A 164 11.69 -8.15 4.98
N ASN A 165 12.86 -8.61 5.43
CA ASN A 165 14.04 -8.84 4.58
C ASN A 165 14.31 -7.64 3.63
N ALA A 166 14.38 -6.43 4.21
CA ALA A 166 14.39 -5.14 3.53
C ALA A 166 15.43 -5.00 2.40
N GLY A 167 16.56 -5.71 2.52
CA GLY A 167 17.61 -5.74 1.49
C GLY A 167 17.33 -6.66 0.31
N SER A 168 16.27 -7.47 0.35
CA SER A 168 15.91 -8.41 -0.72
C SER A 168 14.84 -7.80 -1.63
N TYR A 169 15.28 -6.85 -2.44
CA TYR A 169 14.42 -6.18 -3.42
C TYR A 169 14.78 -6.55 -4.86
N GLN A 170 13.76 -6.61 -5.70
CA GLN A 170 13.90 -6.67 -7.16
C GLN A 170 13.17 -5.48 -7.77
N LEU A 171 13.92 -4.63 -8.48
CA LEU A 171 13.32 -3.50 -9.18
C LEU A 171 12.78 -3.99 -10.53
N ALA A 172 11.51 -3.73 -10.77
CA ALA A 172 10.85 -4.01 -12.03
C ALA A 172 10.11 -2.75 -12.50
N TYR A 173 10.32 -2.38 -13.76
CA TYR A 173 9.71 -1.21 -14.39
C TYR A 173 8.62 -1.57 -15.41
N THR A 174 8.54 -2.86 -15.74
CA THR A 174 7.56 -3.43 -16.68
C THR A 174 6.99 -4.72 -16.11
N PRO A 175 5.75 -5.11 -16.47
CA PRO A 175 5.17 -6.39 -16.09
C PRO A 175 6.09 -7.58 -16.38
N PHE A 176 6.13 -8.54 -15.45
CA PHE A 176 6.93 -9.76 -15.56
C PHE A 176 6.24 -10.88 -14.78
N GLU A 177 6.51 -12.13 -15.17
CA GLU A 177 6.10 -13.29 -14.37
C GLU A 177 7.25 -13.68 -13.44
N PRO A 178 7.08 -13.59 -12.11
CA PRO A 178 8.12 -14.03 -11.18
C PRO A 178 8.30 -15.54 -11.26
N ASN A 179 9.55 -16.00 -11.37
CA ASN A 179 9.83 -17.43 -11.36
C ASN A 179 9.65 -18.01 -9.93
N MET A 180 9.76 -19.33 -9.77
CA MET A 180 9.59 -19.98 -8.46
C MET A 180 10.57 -19.42 -7.42
N LEU A 181 11.83 -19.20 -7.77
CA LEU A 181 12.84 -18.68 -6.86
C LEU A 181 12.55 -17.23 -6.46
N ASP A 182 12.18 -16.37 -7.42
CA ASP A 182 11.86 -14.95 -7.17
C ASP A 182 10.77 -14.82 -6.09
N LYS A 183 9.72 -15.67 -6.17
CA LYS A 183 8.59 -15.70 -5.22
C LYS A 183 9.00 -16.04 -3.79
N TYR A 184 10.15 -16.68 -3.57
CA TYR A 184 10.66 -17.05 -2.24
C TYR A 184 11.85 -16.20 -1.77
N VAL A 185 12.55 -15.53 -2.69
CA VAL A 185 13.74 -14.73 -2.37
C VAL A 185 13.37 -13.28 -2.14
N PHE A 186 12.71 -12.64 -3.12
CA PHE A 186 12.45 -11.21 -3.08
C PHE A 186 11.19 -10.91 -2.26
N THR A 187 11.29 -9.90 -1.39
CA THR A 187 10.20 -9.50 -0.49
C THR A 187 9.81 -8.04 -0.65
N GLN A 188 10.58 -7.28 -1.41
CA GLN A 188 10.40 -5.85 -1.63
C GLN A 188 10.54 -5.55 -3.13
N ASP A 189 9.82 -4.55 -3.60
CA ASP A 189 9.95 -3.99 -4.96
C ASP A 189 10.54 -2.56 -4.93
N GLU A 190 11.11 -2.19 -3.78
CA GLU A 190 11.63 -0.86 -3.46
C GLU A 190 13.04 -0.96 -2.86
N PRO A 191 13.99 -0.09 -3.24
CA PRO A 191 15.26 0.03 -2.54
C PRO A 191 15.06 0.43 -1.07
N VAL A 192 16.01 0.09 -0.20
CA VAL A 192 15.95 0.41 1.24
C VAL A 192 15.70 1.91 1.50
N LEU A 193 16.33 2.79 0.72
CA LEU A 193 16.14 4.23 0.87
C LEU A 193 14.70 4.66 0.55
N GLU A 194 14.10 4.08 -0.49
CA GLU A 194 12.71 4.36 -0.86
C GLU A 194 11.74 3.79 0.19
N GLN A 195 12.01 2.60 0.74
CA GLN A 195 11.23 2.07 1.86
C GLN A 195 11.15 3.07 3.03
N LEU A 196 12.24 3.76 3.35
CA LEU A 196 12.28 4.82 4.38
C LEU A 196 11.51 6.09 3.97
N ILE A 197 11.65 6.52 2.71
CA ILE A 197 10.94 7.68 2.15
C ILE A 197 9.43 7.45 2.14
N HIS A 198 8.99 6.22 1.91
CA HIS A 198 7.57 5.82 1.98
C HIS A 198 7.05 5.67 3.41
N GLY A 199 7.93 5.66 4.41
CA GLY A 199 7.57 5.76 5.82
C GLY A 199 7.99 4.59 6.69
N SER A 200 8.65 3.57 6.14
CA SER A 200 9.12 2.42 6.94
C SER A 200 10.11 2.85 8.02
N ARG A 201 9.98 2.27 9.22
CA ARG A 201 10.83 2.57 10.40
C ARG A 201 11.35 1.32 11.10
N TYR A 202 10.87 0.14 10.72
CA TYR A 202 11.41 -1.14 11.16
C TYR A 202 11.94 -1.92 9.94
N LEU A 203 13.24 -2.19 9.88
CA LEU A 203 13.87 -2.88 8.75
C LEU A 203 14.50 -4.18 9.21
N ASP A 204 14.07 -5.31 8.64
CA ASP A 204 14.69 -6.61 8.88
C ASP A 204 15.81 -6.86 7.87
N PHE A 205 17.06 -6.91 8.34
CA PHE A 205 18.22 -7.22 7.51
C PHE A 205 18.74 -8.63 7.79
N ARG A 206 18.87 -9.43 6.73
CA ARG A 206 19.52 -10.74 6.75
C ARG A 206 20.89 -10.64 6.10
N ILE A 207 21.96 -10.70 6.90
CA ILE A 207 23.33 -10.40 6.49
C ILE A 207 24.16 -11.68 6.40
N GLY A 208 24.78 -11.92 5.25
CA GLY A 208 25.77 -12.98 5.06
C GLY A 208 27.20 -12.46 5.19
N ARG A 209 28.07 -13.19 5.90
CA ARG A 209 29.51 -12.90 5.96
C ARG A 209 30.24 -13.76 4.92
N TYR A 210 30.76 -13.12 3.89
CA TYR A 210 31.57 -13.79 2.87
C TYR A 210 33.07 -13.58 3.16
N SER A 211 33.86 -14.65 3.11
CA SER A 211 35.33 -14.55 3.18
C SER A 211 35.83 -13.87 1.90
N ARG A 212 36.74 -12.90 2.03
CA ARG A 212 37.47 -12.36 0.87
C ARG A 212 38.26 -13.51 0.24
N VAL A 213 37.80 -14.04 -0.89
CA VAL A 213 38.69 -14.77 -1.79
C VAL A 213 39.65 -13.72 -2.34
N ARG A 214 40.94 -13.81 -1.97
CA ARG A 214 41.98 -13.05 -2.68
C ARG A 214 42.01 -13.63 -4.09
N LEU A 215 41.52 -12.86 -5.06
CA LEU A 215 41.78 -13.07 -6.49
C LEU A 215 43.26 -12.80 -6.77
#